data_AF-A0A7S3TSX6-F1
#
_entry.id   AF-A0A7S3TSX6-F1
#
_cell.length_a   1.000
_cell.length_b   1.000
_cell.length_c   1.000
_cell.angle_alpha   90.00
_cell.angle_beta   90.00
_cell.angle_gamma   90.00
#
_symmetry.space_group_name_H-M   'P 1'
#
loop_
_entity.id
_entity.type
_entity.pdbx_description
1 polymer ?
#
loop_
_entity_poly.entity_id
_entity_poly.type
_entity_poly.pdbx_seq_one_letter_code
_entity_poly.pdbx_strand_id
1 'polypeptide(L)'
;AEPLAAVKTLASRMHTPGLPPTEILTRPYTWDAAAATDPAPLRAFLDLLRPHRALTILVAPGFDAPKTERWYGTPYNLTPLPRSTLDAWATAEPHPLLKLPPPNPLVPDQFDLIEPRSAAVEAPSRPPRRSPNLLGERAGLRAWHLGVGSFARPKASALVLLRSPHVIGSARSVVLSTLALELLEDNLSTTLAAAPDAGAGWAMGVHAGGLIFQASGYSQRVSDLSLVLAKAFANFEPKADRFELRRELLAKALRN
;
A
#
# COMPACT_ATOMS: atom_id res chain seq x y z
N ALA A 1 7.37 -15.25 -8.19
CA ALA A 1 6.33 -15.09 -9.22
C ALA A 1 5.92 -16.48 -9.65
N GLU A 2 4.62 -16.75 -9.77
CA GLU A 2 4.18 -18.01 -10.36
C GLU A 2 4.60 -18.08 -11.83
N PRO A 3 5.27 -19.15 -12.28
CA PRO A 3 5.76 -19.27 -13.66
C PRO A 3 4.68 -19.03 -14.72
N LEU A 4 3.47 -19.51 -14.46
CA LEU A 4 2.32 -19.34 -15.37
C LEU A 4 1.94 -17.87 -15.58
N ALA A 5 1.87 -17.09 -14.52
CA ALA A 5 1.53 -15.67 -14.61
C ALA A 5 2.61 -14.88 -15.36
N ALA A 6 3.88 -15.25 -15.17
CA ALA A 6 4.99 -14.63 -15.88
C ALA A 6 4.89 -14.88 -17.40
N VAL A 7 4.68 -16.13 -17.82
CA VAL A 7 4.54 -16.46 -19.25
C VAL A 7 3.35 -15.74 -19.89
N LYS A 8 2.19 -15.74 -19.23
CA LYS A 8 1.00 -15.00 -19.72
C LYS A 8 1.29 -13.52 -19.92
N THR A 9 1.95 -12.90 -18.95
CA THR A 9 2.31 -11.47 -19.01
C THR A 9 3.28 -11.18 -20.16
N LEU A 10 4.30 -12.02 -20.34
CA LEU A 10 5.29 -11.85 -21.40
C LEU A 10 4.69 -12.06 -22.80
N ALA A 11 3.85 -13.09 -22.96
CA ALA A 11 3.15 -13.34 -24.23
C ALA A 11 2.28 -12.14 -24.63
N SER A 12 1.55 -11.55 -23.68
CA SER A 12 0.78 -10.33 -23.95
C SER A 12 1.68 -9.16 -24.38
N ARG A 13 2.84 -8.97 -23.73
CA ARG A 13 3.78 -7.90 -24.07
C ARG A 13 4.37 -8.04 -25.46
N MET A 14 4.63 -9.27 -25.93
CA MET A 14 5.15 -9.54 -27.27
C MET A 14 4.26 -8.98 -28.39
N HIS A 15 2.97 -8.75 -28.13
CA HIS A 15 2.04 -8.16 -29.09
C HIS A 15 1.95 -6.63 -29.01
N THR A 16 2.74 -5.97 -28.16
CA THR A 16 2.71 -4.51 -28.02
C THR A 16 3.34 -3.87 -29.26
N PRO A 17 2.58 -3.07 -30.05
CA PRO A 17 3.13 -2.44 -31.25
C PRO A 17 4.29 -1.52 -30.90
N GLY A 18 5.40 -1.61 -31.64
CA GLY A 18 6.58 -0.78 -31.42
C GLY A 18 7.46 -1.18 -30.23
N LEU A 19 7.19 -2.30 -29.55
CA LEU A 19 8.05 -2.83 -28.49
C LEU A 19 9.09 -3.83 -29.04
N PRO A 20 10.40 -3.55 -28.98
CA PRO A 20 11.43 -4.50 -29.43
C PRO A 20 11.50 -5.75 -28.54
N PRO A 21 11.77 -6.94 -29.10
CA PRO A 21 11.93 -8.17 -28.31
C PRO A 21 12.98 -8.08 -27.19
N THR A 22 14.05 -7.32 -27.43
CA THR A 22 15.15 -7.07 -26.47
C THR A 22 14.72 -6.25 -25.26
N GLU A 23 13.58 -5.55 -25.33
CA GLU A 23 13.08 -4.66 -24.28
C GLU A 23 11.83 -5.19 -23.57
N ILE A 24 11.31 -6.36 -23.96
CA ILE A 24 10.07 -6.94 -23.40
C ILE A 24 10.12 -7.05 -21.86
N LEU A 25 11.31 -7.33 -21.32
CA LEU A 25 11.52 -7.49 -19.88
C LEU A 25 11.67 -6.16 -19.15
N THR A 26 12.21 -5.13 -19.81
CA THR A 26 12.67 -3.90 -19.18
C THR A 26 11.75 -2.71 -19.44
N ARG A 27 11.15 -2.59 -20.63
CA ARG A 27 10.37 -1.40 -21.04
C ARG A 27 9.28 -1.00 -20.05
N PRO A 28 8.50 -1.91 -19.45
CA PRO A 28 7.47 -1.53 -18.48
C PRO A 28 8.03 -0.99 -17.15
N TYR A 29 9.34 -1.13 -16.92
CA TYR A 29 10.02 -0.73 -15.69
C TYR A 29 11.06 0.37 -15.92
N THR A 30 11.31 0.76 -17.17
CA THR A 30 12.21 1.86 -17.49
C THR A 30 11.42 3.13 -17.74
N TRP A 31 11.93 4.22 -17.20
CA TRP A 31 11.43 5.55 -17.48
C TRP A 31 12.42 6.24 -18.41
N ASP A 32 11.95 6.74 -19.54
CA ASP A 32 12.79 7.51 -20.45
C ASP A 32 12.96 8.93 -19.88
N ALA A 33 14.13 9.18 -19.28
CA ALA A 33 14.43 10.45 -18.65
C ALA A 33 14.42 11.63 -19.64
N ALA A 34 14.75 11.41 -20.92
CA ALA A 34 14.72 12.46 -21.92
C ALA A 34 13.27 12.83 -22.25
N ALA A 35 12.40 11.84 -22.47
CA ALA A 35 10.97 12.06 -22.67
C ALA A 35 10.29 12.68 -21.43
N ALA A 36 10.79 12.41 -20.22
CA ALA A 36 10.27 12.96 -18.97
C ALA A 36 10.41 14.49 -18.86
N THR A 37 11.36 15.08 -19.59
CA THR A 37 11.61 16.53 -19.55
C THR A 37 10.74 17.33 -20.51
N ASP A 38 10.11 16.68 -21.49
CA ASP A 38 9.17 17.32 -22.40
C ASP A 38 7.77 17.42 -21.74
N PRO A 39 7.28 18.62 -21.41
CA PRO A 39 5.96 18.78 -20.82
C PRO A 39 4.83 18.62 -21.86
N ALA A 40 5.11 18.59 -23.17
CA ALA A 40 4.08 18.64 -24.20
C ALA A 40 3.10 17.45 -24.16
N PRO A 41 3.56 16.17 -24.03
CA PRO A 41 2.64 15.04 -23.91
C PRO A 41 1.77 15.11 -22.65
N LEU A 42 2.35 15.54 -21.53
CA LEU A 42 1.62 15.71 -20.28
C LEU A 42 0.56 16.81 -20.41
N ARG A 43 0.90 17.96 -21.00
CA ARG A 43 -0.06 19.05 -21.25
C ARG A 43 -1.19 18.61 -22.18
N ALA A 44 -0.86 17.93 -23.28
CA ALA A 44 -1.84 17.40 -24.21
C ALA A 44 -2.81 16.43 -23.51
N PHE A 45 -2.32 15.58 -22.61
CA PHE A 45 -3.17 14.70 -21.80
C PHE A 45 -4.04 15.49 -20.82
N LEU A 46 -3.47 16.45 -20.08
CA LEU A 46 -4.22 17.30 -19.15
C LEU A 46 -5.30 18.14 -19.85
N ASP A 47 -5.10 18.52 -21.11
CA ASP A 47 -6.12 19.21 -21.92
C ASP A 47 -7.31 18.32 -22.30
N LEU A 48 -7.19 17.00 -22.17
CA LEU A 48 -8.32 16.07 -22.26
C LEU A 48 -9.13 16.03 -20.97
N LEU A 49 -8.53 16.35 -19.81
CA LEU A 49 -9.17 16.33 -18.50
C LEU A 49 -9.99 17.61 -18.25
N ARG A 50 -10.99 17.84 -19.11
CA ARG A 50 -11.90 19.00 -19.05
C ARG A 50 -13.32 18.54 -18.72
N PRO A 51 -14.13 19.33 -18.00
CA PRO A 51 -15.52 18.99 -17.65
C PRO A 51 -16.36 18.48 -18.82
N HIS A 52 -16.25 19.14 -19.97
CA HIS A 52 -16.99 18.80 -21.20
C HIS A 52 -16.60 17.45 -21.84
N ARG A 53 -15.47 16.86 -21.42
CA ARG A 53 -14.99 15.54 -21.86
C ARG A 53 -15.23 14.46 -20.80
N ALA A 54 -15.82 14.80 -19.66
CA ALA A 54 -16.00 13.88 -18.55
C ALA A 54 -17.22 12.96 -18.75
N LEU A 55 -17.06 11.70 -18.34
CA LEU A 55 -18.16 10.78 -18.08
C LEU A 55 -18.25 10.58 -16.56
N THR A 56 -19.35 11.01 -15.95
CA THR A 56 -19.57 10.84 -14.50
C THR A 56 -20.45 9.61 -14.27
N ILE A 57 -20.02 8.70 -13.40
CA ILE A 57 -20.76 7.50 -13.03
C ILE A 57 -21.04 7.57 -11.54
N LEU A 58 -22.31 7.53 -11.16
CA LEU A 58 -22.76 7.48 -9.76
C LEU A 58 -23.35 6.10 -9.47
N VAL A 59 -22.82 5.43 -8.43
CA VAL A 59 -23.29 4.11 -7.97
C VAL A 59 -23.66 4.18 -6.50
N ALA A 60 -24.90 3.86 -6.18
CA ALA A 60 -25.54 3.97 -4.87
C ALA A 60 -26.95 3.32 -4.95
N PRO A 61 -27.63 3.11 -3.82
CA PRO A 61 -28.99 2.60 -3.82
C PRO A 61 -30.03 3.73 -4.00
N GLY A 62 -31.25 3.36 -4.37
CA GLY A 62 -32.44 4.20 -4.20
C GLY A 62 -32.67 5.30 -5.25
N PHE A 63 -32.12 5.16 -6.46
CA PHE A 63 -32.39 6.08 -7.56
C PHE A 63 -33.24 5.47 -8.66
N ASP A 64 -33.89 6.36 -9.41
CA ASP A 64 -34.63 6.02 -10.60
C ASP A 64 -33.68 5.57 -11.72
N ALA A 65 -33.89 4.34 -12.20
CA ALA A 65 -33.04 3.64 -13.13
C ALA A 65 -33.90 2.94 -14.18
N PRO A 66 -34.51 3.69 -15.12
CA PRO A 66 -35.51 3.18 -16.04
C PRO A 66 -34.92 2.29 -17.15
N LYS A 67 -33.60 2.23 -17.29
CA LYS A 67 -32.92 1.40 -18.29
C LYS A 67 -32.31 0.17 -17.63
N THR A 68 -32.25 -0.92 -18.37
CA THR A 68 -31.64 -2.17 -17.93
C THR A 68 -30.56 -2.55 -18.92
N GLU A 69 -29.34 -2.79 -18.41
CA GLU A 69 -28.24 -3.32 -19.21
C GLU A 69 -28.58 -4.75 -19.66
N ARG A 70 -28.23 -5.08 -20.91
CA ARG A 70 -28.70 -6.29 -21.60
C ARG A 70 -28.20 -7.60 -20.97
N TRP A 71 -26.94 -7.65 -20.54
CA TRP A 71 -26.28 -8.91 -20.22
C TRP A 71 -26.36 -9.29 -18.74
N TYR A 72 -26.20 -8.29 -17.87
CA TYR A 72 -26.18 -8.46 -16.43
C TYR A 72 -27.50 -8.00 -15.78
N GLY A 73 -28.39 -7.36 -16.53
CA GLY A 73 -29.65 -6.86 -15.99
C GLY A 73 -29.45 -5.66 -15.06
N THR A 74 -28.28 -5.00 -15.09
CA THR A 74 -27.98 -3.88 -14.20
C THR A 74 -28.89 -2.70 -14.51
N PRO A 75 -29.70 -2.23 -13.55
CA PRO A 75 -30.52 -1.04 -13.75
C PRO A 75 -29.63 0.20 -13.76
N TYR A 76 -29.85 1.11 -14.71
CA TYR A 76 -29.10 2.36 -14.84
C TYR A 76 -29.95 3.49 -15.42
N ASN A 77 -29.41 4.70 -15.33
CA ASN A 77 -29.92 5.87 -16.04
C ASN A 77 -28.75 6.59 -16.73
N LEU A 78 -29.03 7.22 -17.87
CA LEU A 78 -28.05 8.03 -18.59
C LEU A 78 -28.69 9.38 -18.92
N THR A 79 -28.20 10.41 -18.26
CA THR A 79 -28.69 11.78 -18.40
C THR A 79 -27.52 12.73 -18.68
N PRO A 80 -27.68 13.70 -19.61
CA PRO A 80 -26.70 14.76 -19.77
C PRO A 80 -26.53 15.56 -18.47
N LEU A 81 -25.29 15.96 -18.17
CA LEU A 81 -25.04 16.91 -17.09
C LEU A 81 -25.62 18.29 -17.46
N PRO A 82 -26.19 19.04 -16.50
CA PRO A 82 -26.63 20.41 -16.74
C PRO A 82 -25.48 21.29 -17.23
N ARG A 83 -25.73 22.15 -18.22
CA ARG A 83 -24.72 23.08 -18.74
C ARG A 83 -24.16 24.00 -17.65
N SER A 84 -25.03 24.50 -16.77
CA SER A 84 -24.62 25.32 -15.62
C SER A 84 -23.58 24.63 -14.72
N THR A 85 -23.70 23.30 -14.53
CA THR A 85 -22.71 22.52 -13.77
C THR A 85 -21.38 22.43 -14.51
N LEU A 86 -21.41 22.16 -15.82
CA LEU A 86 -20.20 22.09 -16.64
C LEU A 86 -19.46 23.43 -16.70
N ASP A 87 -20.21 24.53 -16.85
CA ASP A 87 -19.67 25.90 -16.87
C ASP A 87 -19.04 26.28 -15.53
N ALA A 88 -19.69 25.92 -14.42
CA ALA A 88 -19.16 26.12 -13.07
C ALA A 88 -17.87 25.33 -12.83
N TRP A 89 -17.80 24.07 -13.29
CA TRP A 89 -16.58 23.26 -13.18
C TRP A 89 -15.46 23.77 -14.08
N ALA A 90 -15.79 24.32 -15.25
CA ALA A 90 -14.82 24.85 -16.20
C ALA A 90 -14.14 26.14 -15.69
N THR A 91 -14.78 26.84 -14.77
CA THR A 91 -14.32 28.09 -14.16
C THR A 91 -13.90 27.93 -12.70
N ALA A 92 -13.75 26.68 -12.23
CA ALA A 92 -13.35 26.40 -10.86
C ALA A 92 -11.90 26.83 -10.60
N GLU A 93 -11.71 27.66 -9.58
CA GLU A 93 -10.39 28.11 -9.13
C GLU A 93 -9.68 27.04 -8.28
N PRO A 94 -8.34 26.98 -8.29
CA PRO A 94 -7.58 26.07 -7.45
C PRO A 94 -7.91 26.25 -5.96
N HIS A 95 -8.32 25.16 -5.31
CA HIS A 95 -8.60 25.18 -3.89
C HIS A 95 -7.29 25.25 -3.08
N PRO A 96 -7.14 26.16 -2.09
CA PRO A 96 -5.85 26.41 -1.39
C PRO A 96 -5.32 25.22 -0.59
N LEU A 97 -6.17 24.24 -0.27
CA LEU A 97 -5.78 22.98 0.37
C LEU A 97 -5.21 21.93 -0.59
N LEU A 98 -5.42 22.07 -1.90
CA LEU A 98 -4.90 21.14 -2.91
C LEU A 98 -3.47 21.56 -3.27
N LYS A 99 -2.50 20.77 -2.86
CA LYS A 99 -1.07 21.02 -3.09
C LYS A 99 -0.43 19.80 -3.73
N LEU A 100 0.64 20.02 -4.48
CA LEU A 100 1.50 18.92 -4.92
C LEU A 100 2.09 18.22 -3.69
N PRO A 101 2.21 16.89 -3.72
CA PRO A 101 2.80 16.16 -2.61
C PRO A 101 4.28 16.54 -2.45
N PRO A 102 4.80 16.58 -1.21
CA PRO A 102 6.24 16.74 -0.99
C PRO A 102 6.99 15.49 -1.50
N PRO A 103 8.32 15.59 -1.67
CA PRO A 103 9.15 14.43 -1.99
C PRO A 103 8.93 13.30 -0.98
N ASN A 104 8.82 12.07 -1.50
CA ASN A 104 8.59 10.89 -0.67
C ASN A 104 9.90 10.48 0.04
N PRO A 105 9.99 10.59 1.38
CA PRO A 105 11.21 10.33 2.13
C PRO A 105 11.58 8.84 2.21
N LEU A 106 10.65 7.94 1.85
CA LEU A 106 10.87 6.51 1.88
C LEU A 106 11.50 5.96 0.60
N VAL A 107 11.70 6.78 -0.44
CA VAL A 107 12.39 6.35 -1.65
C VAL A 107 13.85 6.00 -1.29
N PRO A 108 14.29 4.76 -1.54
CA PRO A 108 15.67 4.36 -1.27
C PRO A 108 16.61 4.84 -2.37
N ASP A 109 17.82 5.21 -1.98
CA ASP A 109 18.93 5.54 -2.88
C ASP A 109 20.14 4.61 -2.66
N GLN A 110 20.07 3.70 -1.68
CA GLN A 110 21.09 2.69 -1.39
C GLN A 110 20.53 1.28 -1.52
N PHE A 111 21.23 0.43 -2.28
CA PHE A 111 20.82 -0.93 -2.60
C PHE A 111 21.90 -1.97 -2.27
N ASP A 112 22.88 -1.59 -1.46
CA ASP A 112 23.96 -2.47 -1.03
C ASP A 112 23.38 -3.67 -0.27
N LEU A 113 23.93 -4.84 -0.55
CA LEU A 113 23.56 -6.05 0.18
C LEU A 113 24.17 -6.00 1.57
N ILE A 114 23.36 -6.27 2.59
CA ILE A 114 23.86 -6.47 3.94
C ILE A 114 24.58 -7.81 3.96
N GLU A 115 25.89 -7.78 4.05
CA GLU A 115 26.69 -9.00 4.15
C GLU A 115 26.28 -9.79 5.41
N PRO A 116 26.16 -11.12 5.30
CA PRO A 116 25.99 -11.95 6.49
C PRO A 116 27.21 -11.71 7.39
N ARG A 117 27.00 -11.28 8.65
CA ARG A 117 28.05 -11.40 9.66
C ARG A 117 28.47 -12.86 9.70
N SER A 118 29.69 -13.15 9.25
CA SER A 118 30.21 -14.51 9.14
C SER A 118 30.21 -15.17 10.52
N ALA A 119 29.34 -16.15 10.69
CA ALA A 119 29.73 -17.32 11.47
C ALA A 119 30.36 -18.25 10.44
N ALA A 120 31.66 -18.47 10.56
CA ALA A 120 32.36 -19.50 9.78
C ALA A 120 31.63 -20.83 9.96
N VAL A 121 30.88 -21.25 8.95
CA VAL A 121 30.32 -22.59 8.89
C VAL A 121 30.60 -23.09 7.48
N GLU A 122 31.47 -24.09 7.43
CA GLU A 122 31.82 -24.85 6.23
C GLU A 122 30.56 -25.22 5.45
N ALA A 123 30.64 -25.10 4.12
CA ALA A 123 29.51 -25.34 3.22
C ALA A 123 29.00 -26.78 3.36
N PRO A 124 27.78 -27.03 3.88
CA PRO A 124 27.20 -28.36 3.85
C PRO A 124 26.65 -28.66 2.45
N SER A 125 26.74 -29.93 2.03
CA SER A 125 26.30 -30.47 0.74
C SER A 125 24.78 -30.40 0.49
N ARG A 126 24.02 -29.77 1.38
CA ARG A 126 22.56 -29.56 1.31
C ARG A 126 22.26 -28.13 1.77
N PRO A 127 21.33 -27.38 1.14
CA PRO A 127 20.95 -26.06 1.64
C PRO A 127 20.49 -26.21 3.11
N PRO A 128 21.17 -25.58 4.09
CA PRO A 128 20.81 -25.74 5.48
C PRO A 128 19.38 -25.22 5.68
N ARG A 129 18.56 -25.94 6.46
CA ARG A 129 17.29 -25.41 6.95
C ARG A 129 17.63 -24.15 7.77
N ARG A 130 17.31 -22.97 7.24
CA ARG A 130 17.64 -21.71 7.90
C ARG A 130 16.56 -21.41 8.94
N SER A 131 16.97 -21.35 10.20
CA SER A 131 16.13 -20.90 11.32
C SER A 131 16.58 -19.52 11.81
N PRO A 132 15.68 -18.68 12.34
CA PRO A 132 16.07 -17.45 12.99
C PRO A 132 16.99 -17.72 14.19
N ASN A 133 18.01 -16.89 14.37
CA ASN A 133 18.89 -16.92 15.53
C ASN A 133 18.42 -15.91 16.57
N LEU A 134 18.48 -16.26 17.85
CA LEU A 134 18.24 -15.32 18.93
C LEU A 134 19.43 -14.34 19.00
N LEU A 135 19.17 -13.05 18.82
CA LEU A 135 20.20 -12.00 18.96
C LEU A 135 20.42 -11.60 20.42
N GLY A 136 19.37 -11.66 21.21
CA GLY A 136 19.41 -11.28 22.61
C GLY A 136 18.04 -11.30 23.26
N GLU A 137 18.06 -11.45 24.58
CA GLU A 137 16.89 -11.46 25.43
C GLU A 137 17.18 -10.65 26.70
N ARG A 138 16.23 -9.79 27.06
CA ARG A 138 16.22 -9.05 28.32
C ARG A 138 14.78 -8.95 28.81
N ALA A 139 14.58 -8.52 30.05
CA ALA A 139 13.24 -8.32 30.59
C ALA A 139 12.38 -7.47 29.63
N GLY A 140 11.27 -8.05 29.16
CA GLY A 140 10.33 -7.39 28.24
C GLY A 140 10.71 -7.36 26.75
N LEU A 141 11.86 -7.92 26.33
CA LEU A 141 12.28 -7.91 24.92
C LEU A 141 13.01 -9.20 24.52
N ARG A 142 12.59 -9.78 23.39
CA ARG A 142 13.29 -10.89 22.74
C ARG A 142 13.45 -10.58 21.25
N ALA A 143 14.69 -10.57 20.77
CA ALA A 143 15.00 -10.22 19.38
C ALA A 143 15.54 -11.43 18.60
N TRP A 144 14.93 -11.71 17.46
CA TRP A 144 15.33 -12.78 16.55
C TRP A 144 15.74 -12.21 15.21
N HIS A 145 16.72 -12.81 14.56
CA HIS A 145 17.19 -12.40 13.24
C HIS A 145 17.44 -13.60 12.34
N LEU A 146 16.97 -13.49 11.11
CA LEU A 146 17.22 -14.45 10.05
C LEU A 146 17.92 -13.72 8.91
N GLY A 147 19.21 -14.00 8.72
CA GLY A 147 20.01 -13.41 7.64
C GLY A 147 19.61 -13.89 6.25
N VAL A 148 19.96 -13.10 5.24
CA VAL A 148 19.58 -13.33 3.84
C VAL A 148 20.19 -14.58 3.21
N GLY A 149 19.38 -15.20 2.34
CA GLY A 149 19.64 -16.36 1.48
C GLY A 149 20.84 -16.24 0.54
N SER A 150 21.16 -17.32 -0.17
CA SER A 150 22.02 -17.28 -1.37
C SER A 150 21.45 -16.40 -2.49
N PHE A 151 20.18 -16.00 -2.39
CA PHE A 151 19.48 -15.05 -3.27
C PHE A 151 19.14 -13.77 -2.51
N ALA A 152 20.15 -13.15 -1.92
CA ALA A 152 20.00 -11.91 -1.18
C ALA A 152 19.48 -10.78 -2.08
N ARG A 153 18.61 -9.95 -1.52
CA ARG A 153 18.10 -8.72 -2.13
C ARG A 153 18.25 -7.62 -1.08
N PRO A 154 18.33 -6.34 -1.46
CA PRO A 154 18.34 -5.22 -0.51
C PRO A 154 16.94 -5.01 0.07
N LYS A 155 16.33 -6.07 0.60
CA LYS A 155 15.00 -6.07 1.20
C LYS A 155 15.07 -6.64 2.60
N ALA A 156 14.30 -6.05 3.50
CA ALA A 156 14.17 -6.51 4.87
C ALA A 156 12.69 -6.53 5.28
N SER A 157 12.40 -7.25 6.36
CA SER A 157 11.12 -7.21 7.04
C SER A 157 11.38 -7.17 8.55
N ALA A 158 10.82 -6.16 9.21
CA ALA A 158 10.77 -6.05 10.65
C ALA A 158 9.36 -6.40 11.12
N LEU A 159 9.27 -7.29 12.10
CA LEU A 159 8.01 -7.72 12.71
C LEU A 159 8.13 -7.57 14.21
N VAL A 160 7.20 -6.83 14.80
CA VAL A 160 7.11 -6.59 16.24
C VAL A 160 5.81 -7.17 16.75
N LEU A 161 5.90 -8.08 17.71
CA LEU A 161 4.75 -8.58 18.47
C LEU A 161 4.78 -7.95 19.87
N LEU A 162 3.88 -7.00 20.12
CA LEU A 162 3.67 -6.45 21.44
C LEU A 162 2.73 -7.37 22.23
N ARG A 163 3.30 -8.11 23.18
CA ARG A 163 2.52 -9.06 24.00
C ARG A 163 1.78 -8.34 25.11
N SER A 164 0.47 -8.53 25.18
CA SER A 164 -0.36 -8.02 26.27
C SER A 164 -1.61 -8.87 26.45
N PRO A 165 -1.93 -9.32 27.67
CA PRO A 165 -3.16 -10.08 27.94
C PRO A 165 -4.42 -9.23 27.74
N HIS A 166 -4.31 -7.90 27.77
CA HIS A 166 -5.44 -6.97 27.61
C HIS A 166 -5.98 -6.90 26.19
N VAL A 167 -5.23 -7.40 25.19
CA VAL A 167 -5.61 -7.37 23.78
C VAL A 167 -6.64 -8.46 23.47
N ILE A 168 -6.44 -9.66 24.01
CA ILE A 168 -7.24 -10.85 23.67
C ILE A 168 -8.00 -11.47 24.85
N GLY A 169 -7.93 -10.86 26.04
CA GLY A 169 -8.53 -11.44 27.25
C GLY A 169 -10.06 -11.55 27.26
N SER A 170 -10.75 -10.92 26.31
CA SER A 170 -12.22 -11.02 26.15
C SER A 170 -12.64 -10.65 24.73
N ALA A 171 -13.87 -10.99 24.33
CA ALA A 171 -14.45 -10.53 23.07
C ALA A 171 -14.45 -8.99 22.97
N ARG A 172 -14.74 -8.30 24.07
CA ARG A 172 -14.68 -6.84 24.16
C ARG A 172 -13.26 -6.32 23.92
N SER A 173 -12.26 -6.95 24.51
CA SER A 173 -10.84 -6.58 24.33
C SER A 173 -10.41 -6.70 22.87
N VAL A 174 -10.80 -7.79 22.21
CA VAL A 174 -10.48 -8.01 20.79
C VAL A 174 -11.13 -6.91 19.94
N VAL A 175 -12.43 -6.64 20.13
CA VAL A 175 -13.13 -5.59 19.39
C VAL A 175 -12.52 -4.21 19.60
N LEU A 176 -12.20 -3.85 20.84
CA LEU A 176 -11.56 -2.56 21.15
C LEU A 176 -10.15 -2.45 20.56
N SER A 177 -9.38 -3.54 20.58
CA SER A 177 -8.04 -3.58 19.99
C SER A 177 -8.09 -3.46 18.47
N THR A 178 -9.04 -4.15 17.82
CA THR A 178 -9.29 -4.02 16.38
C THR A 178 -9.67 -2.58 16.03
N LEU A 179 -10.63 -1.98 16.74
CA LEU A 179 -11.02 -0.58 16.51
C LEU A 179 -9.84 0.40 16.68
N ALA A 180 -9.03 0.21 17.72
CA ALA A 180 -7.86 1.06 17.96
C ALA A 180 -6.84 0.97 16.80
N LEU A 181 -6.59 -0.23 16.29
CA LEU A 181 -5.70 -0.42 15.13
C LEU A 181 -6.29 0.14 13.84
N GLU A 182 -7.59 -0.06 13.57
CA GLU A 182 -8.25 0.51 12.39
C GLU A 182 -8.22 2.04 12.38
N LEU A 183 -8.38 2.68 13.55
CA LEU A 183 -8.29 4.13 13.68
C LEU A 183 -6.85 4.62 13.52
N LEU A 184 -5.87 3.88 14.06
CA LEU A 184 -4.46 4.18 13.87
C LEU A 184 -4.05 4.05 12.39
N GLU A 185 -4.55 3.02 11.71
CA GLU A 185 -4.37 2.79 10.28
C GLU A 185 -4.99 3.92 9.45
N ASP A 186 -6.20 4.39 9.77
CA ASP A 186 -6.84 5.55 9.12
C ASP A 186 -5.96 6.81 9.23
N ASN A 187 -5.40 7.05 10.43
CA ASN A 187 -4.51 8.18 10.68
C ASN A 187 -3.19 8.07 9.89
N LEU A 188 -2.60 6.87 9.82
CA LEU A 188 -1.35 6.62 9.13
C LEU A 188 -1.49 6.56 7.61
N SER A 189 -2.65 6.14 7.09
CA SER A 189 -2.88 5.96 5.65
C SER A 189 -2.62 7.23 4.85
N THR A 190 -2.89 8.40 5.42
CA THR A 190 -2.59 9.69 4.76
C THR A 190 -1.09 9.99 4.77
N THR A 191 -0.41 9.80 5.92
CA THR A 191 1.02 10.07 6.08
C THR A 191 1.89 9.10 5.27
N LEU A 192 1.47 7.84 5.17
CA LEU A 192 2.19 6.77 4.49
C LEU A 192 1.59 6.43 3.11
N ALA A 193 0.78 7.33 2.55
CA ALA A 193 0.12 7.12 1.25
C ALA A 193 1.12 6.79 0.12
N ALA A 194 2.29 7.44 0.13
CA ALA A 194 3.33 7.25 -0.87
C ALA A 194 4.31 6.10 -0.53
N ALA A 195 4.18 5.43 0.64
CA ALA A 195 5.11 4.36 1.02
C ALA A 195 5.18 3.21 -0.02
N PRO A 196 4.05 2.74 -0.61
CA PRO A 196 4.07 1.69 -1.63
C PRO A 196 4.87 2.07 -2.89
N ASP A 197 4.84 3.34 -3.30
CA ASP A 197 5.58 3.83 -4.47
C ASP A 197 7.10 3.73 -4.27
N ALA A 198 7.55 3.78 -3.01
CA ALA A 198 8.93 3.57 -2.62
C ALA A 198 9.28 2.09 -2.38
N GLY A 199 8.37 1.17 -2.67
CA GLY A 199 8.53 -0.26 -2.39
C GLY A 199 8.54 -0.59 -0.90
N ALA A 200 7.95 0.29 -0.07
CA ALA A 200 7.80 0.11 1.36
C ALA A 200 6.36 -0.33 1.70
N GLY A 201 6.22 -1.39 2.48
CA GLY A 201 4.94 -1.94 2.92
C GLY A 201 4.88 -2.02 4.43
N TRP A 202 3.71 -1.80 4.99
CA TRP A 202 3.45 -1.92 6.43
C TRP A 202 2.12 -2.61 6.67
N ALA A 203 1.99 -3.22 7.84
CA ALA A 203 0.75 -3.83 8.30
C ALA A 203 0.68 -3.77 9.82
N MET A 204 -0.54 -3.76 10.35
CA MET A 204 -0.80 -3.94 11.76
C MET A 204 -1.99 -4.87 11.95
N GLY A 205 -2.08 -5.53 13.11
CA GLY A 205 -3.19 -6.42 13.37
C GLY A 205 -3.26 -6.91 14.80
N VAL A 206 -4.40 -7.50 15.13
CA VAL A 206 -4.59 -8.27 16.36
C VAL A 206 -4.12 -9.69 16.11
N HIS A 207 -3.27 -10.20 16.99
CA HIS A 207 -2.77 -11.56 16.99
C HIS A 207 -3.15 -12.23 18.33
N ALA A 208 -3.26 -13.57 18.35
CA ALA A 208 -3.56 -14.31 19.57
C ALA A 208 -2.58 -14.02 20.73
N GLY A 209 -1.36 -13.56 20.41
CA GLY A 209 -0.35 -13.17 21.40
C GLY A 209 -0.32 -11.68 21.77
N GLY A 210 -1.15 -10.81 21.17
CA GLY A 210 -1.11 -9.36 21.36
C GLY A 210 -1.28 -8.56 20.06
N LEU A 211 -0.57 -7.44 19.91
CA LEU A 211 -0.62 -6.62 18.69
C LEU A 211 0.59 -6.90 17.82
N ILE A 212 0.39 -7.03 16.51
CA ILE A 212 1.45 -7.20 15.53
C ILE A 212 1.62 -5.93 14.69
N PHE A 213 2.87 -5.55 14.48
CA PHE A 213 3.27 -4.47 13.57
C PHE A 213 4.33 -5.03 12.62
N GLN A 214 4.20 -4.74 11.34
CA GLN A 214 5.14 -5.15 10.32
C GLN A 214 5.54 -3.96 9.47
N ALA A 215 6.83 -3.85 9.19
CA ALA A 215 7.39 -2.96 8.18
C ALA A 215 8.27 -3.80 7.24
N SER A 216 8.17 -3.58 5.95
CA SER A 216 8.89 -4.35 4.93
C SER A 216 9.20 -3.47 3.73
N GLY A 217 10.18 -3.88 2.92
CA GLY A 217 10.59 -3.11 1.75
C GLY A 217 12.09 -3.10 1.60
N TYR A 218 12.63 -2.03 0.99
CA TYR A 218 14.07 -1.88 0.85
C TYR A 218 14.77 -1.69 2.21
N SER A 219 15.86 -2.42 2.44
CA SER A 219 16.52 -2.54 3.74
C SER A 219 16.87 -1.19 4.36
N GLN A 220 17.28 -0.22 3.54
CA GLN A 220 17.61 1.15 3.98
C GLN A 220 16.49 1.81 4.79
N ARG A 221 15.22 1.62 4.39
CA ARG A 221 14.07 2.41 4.89
C ARG A 221 13.15 1.65 5.86
N VAL A 222 13.37 0.34 6.03
CA VAL A 222 12.55 -0.49 6.94
C VAL A 222 12.66 -0.03 8.40
N SER A 223 13.84 0.43 8.83
CA SER A 223 14.03 0.98 10.17
C SER A 223 13.25 2.28 10.38
N ASP A 224 13.34 3.20 9.41
CA ASP A 224 12.61 4.48 9.43
C ASP A 224 11.10 4.25 9.52
N LEU A 225 10.57 3.37 8.67
CA LEU A 225 9.15 3.00 8.68
C LEU A 225 8.73 2.36 10.01
N SER A 226 9.55 1.46 10.56
CA SER A 226 9.27 0.86 11.88
C SER A 226 9.17 1.91 12.99
N LEU A 227 10.05 2.92 12.95
CA LEU A 227 10.03 4.02 13.91
C LEU A 227 8.78 4.92 13.74
N VAL A 228 8.35 5.17 12.51
CA VAL A 228 7.09 5.89 12.24
C VAL A 228 5.90 5.15 12.85
N LEU A 229 5.79 3.84 12.62
CA LEU A 229 4.72 3.02 13.19
C LEU A 229 4.75 3.04 14.73
N ALA A 230 5.93 2.88 15.33
CA ALA A 230 6.09 2.89 16.79
C ALA A 230 5.71 4.24 17.40
N LYS A 231 6.15 5.36 16.80
CA LYS A 231 5.80 6.71 17.25
C LYS A 231 4.31 7.02 17.09
N ALA A 232 3.71 6.58 15.99
CA ALA A 232 2.29 6.76 15.75
C ALA A 232 1.45 5.99 16.76
N PHE A 233 1.82 4.73 17.07
CA PHE A 233 1.17 3.94 18.10
C PHE A 233 1.33 4.56 19.50
N ALA A 234 2.53 5.01 19.86
CA ALA A 234 2.80 5.56 21.19
C ALA A 234 2.07 6.88 21.48
N ASN A 235 1.81 7.68 20.44
CA ASN A 235 1.16 9.00 20.56
C ASN A 235 -0.26 8.99 19.98
N PHE A 236 -0.88 7.82 19.85
CA PHE A 236 -2.17 7.71 19.19
C PHE A 236 -3.30 8.29 20.05
N GLU A 237 -4.00 9.28 19.52
CA GLU A 237 -5.20 9.87 20.13
C GLU A 237 -6.41 9.68 19.20
N PRO A 238 -7.41 8.87 19.59
CA PRO A 238 -8.59 8.63 18.76
C PRO A 238 -9.49 9.86 18.73
N LYS A 239 -9.97 10.22 17.53
CA LYS A 239 -10.97 11.28 17.34
C LYS A 239 -12.37 10.69 17.37
N ALA A 240 -13.29 11.36 18.08
CA ALA A 240 -14.64 10.85 18.34
C ALA A 240 -15.47 10.63 17.06
N ASP A 241 -15.37 11.55 16.10
CA ASP A 241 -16.01 11.46 14.78
C ASP A 241 -15.55 10.22 13.99
N ARG A 242 -14.24 9.96 14.00
CA ARG A 242 -13.65 8.78 13.35
C ARG A 242 -14.01 7.48 14.06
N PHE A 243 -14.05 7.51 15.39
CA PHE A 243 -14.43 6.36 16.19
C PHE A 243 -15.84 5.88 15.85
N GLU A 244 -16.84 6.76 15.82
CA GLU A 244 -18.21 6.37 15.54
C GLU A 244 -18.37 5.75 14.15
N LEU A 245 -17.74 6.35 13.14
CA LEU A 245 -17.75 5.80 11.78
C LEU A 245 -17.13 4.39 11.73
N ARG A 246 -15.95 4.20 12.33
CA ARG A 246 -15.27 2.89 12.35
C ARG A 246 -16.05 1.85 13.15
N ARG A 247 -16.65 2.24 14.27
CA ARG A 247 -17.53 1.38 15.07
C ARG A 247 -18.71 0.86 14.24
N GLU A 248 -19.37 1.72 13.47
CA GLU A 248 -20.48 1.30 12.61
C GLU A 248 -20.04 0.35 11.49
N LEU A 249 -18.90 0.64 10.85
CA LEU A 249 -18.35 -0.21 9.79
C LEU A 249 -17.97 -1.60 10.32
N LEU A 250 -17.28 -1.66 11.47
CA LEU A 250 -16.92 -2.93 12.10
C LEU A 250 -18.17 -3.71 12.52
N ALA A 251 -19.19 -3.05 13.07
CA ALA A 251 -20.45 -3.69 13.43
C ALA A 251 -21.18 -4.28 12.21
N LYS A 252 -21.14 -3.61 11.05
CA LYS A 252 -21.68 -4.14 9.79
C LYS A 252 -20.85 -5.33 9.31
N ALA A 253 -19.52 -5.23 9.35
CA ALA A 253 -18.62 -6.29 8.93
C ALA A 253 -18.78 -7.58 9.75
N LEU A 254 -19.02 -7.47 11.07
CA LEU A 254 -19.24 -8.62 11.95
C LEU A 254 -20.62 -9.28 11.79
N ARG A 255 -21.58 -8.61 11.16
CA ARG A 255 -22.92 -9.16 10.89
C ARG A 255 -22.97 -9.92 9.56
N ASN A 256 -22.08 -9.58 8.64
CA ASN A 256 -21.98 -10.17 7.31
C ASN A 256 -21.04 -11.38 7.32
#